data_AF-A0AAY5EQX6-F1
#
_entry.id   AF-A0AAY5EQX6-F1
#
_cell.length_a   1.000
_cell.length_b   1.000
_cell.length_c   1.000
_cell.angle_alpha   90.00
_cell.angle_beta   90.00
_cell.angle_gamma   90.00
#
_symmetry.space_group_name_H-M   'P 1'
#
loop_
_entity.id
_entity.type
_entity.pdbx_description
1 polymer ?
#
loop_
_entity_poly.entity_id
_entity_poly.type
_entity_poly.pdbx_seq_one_letter_code
_entity_poly.pdbx_strand_id
1 'polypeptide(L)'
;PLLLCRFKNNRMDDVWLVDFYAPWCGYCKKLEPIWYEVGAELKNSGSPVRVGKMDATAYSGIASEFGVRGYPTIKLLKGDLAYNYKGPRTKEDIIDFANRVAGPSVRSLPSKQMFEHVLKRHDVLFVYIGGESPLKEKYIDVASELIVYTYFFSASEDVLPEGVDTDHASALLFIVFPRREVSVPSVIILNTSNEQYFLPSEPVESVEQLVIFIRSVLDGSAQAYGGDGIFQKIRRVAYDARSTIMSVFRSSPLLGCFLFGLPLGVISLMCYGICTAESDDSELMKREGLTDEEEEEEEEEEEEEERRRQAGKLEAPRDENVGDSEAEEKTATEKKLD
;
A
#
# COMPACT_ATOMS: atom_id res chain seq x y z
N PRO A 1 39.38 5.88 -22.23
CA PRO A 1 39.51 7.29 -22.67
C PRO A 1 38.70 7.53 -23.94
N LEU A 2 37.82 8.54 -23.95
CA LEU A 2 37.14 8.98 -25.18
C LEU A 2 38.19 9.57 -26.13
N LEU A 3 38.35 8.98 -27.32
CA LEU A 3 39.06 9.66 -28.41
C LEU A 3 38.17 10.79 -28.91
N LEU A 4 38.60 12.05 -28.76
CA LEU A 4 37.82 13.23 -29.13
C LEU A 4 37.31 13.19 -30.57
N CYS A 5 38.10 12.64 -31.50
CA CYS A 5 37.69 12.44 -32.89
C CYS A 5 36.53 11.45 -33.02
N ARG A 6 36.55 10.36 -32.25
CA ARG A 6 35.47 9.36 -32.25
C ARG A 6 34.20 9.91 -31.59
N PHE A 7 34.37 10.73 -30.56
CA PHE A 7 33.27 11.44 -29.93
C PHE A 7 32.55 12.35 -30.93
N LYS A 8 33.27 13.24 -31.63
CA LYS A 8 32.66 14.17 -32.58
C LYS A 8 31.97 13.47 -33.76
N ASN A 9 32.56 12.42 -34.31
CA ASN A 9 32.02 11.76 -35.50
C ASN A 9 30.78 10.91 -35.23
N ASN A 10 30.66 10.31 -34.04
CA ASN A 10 29.60 9.36 -33.74
C ASN A 10 28.58 9.86 -32.68
N ARG A 11 28.70 11.10 -32.20
CA ARG A 11 27.82 11.66 -31.15
C ARG A 11 26.34 11.66 -31.54
N MET A 12 26.02 11.92 -32.81
CA MET A 12 24.63 12.02 -33.29
C MET A 12 23.93 10.67 -33.25
N ASP A 13 24.64 9.59 -33.60
CA ASP A 13 24.05 8.27 -33.80
C ASP A 13 24.05 7.42 -32.53
N ASP A 14 25.02 7.67 -31.63
CA ASP A 14 25.20 6.90 -30.39
C ASP A 14 24.73 7.68 -29.15
N VAL A 15 24.23 6.97 -28.14
CA VAL A 15 23.96 7.56 -26.82
C VAL A 15 25.22 7.50 -25.97
N TRP A 16 25.67 8.64 -25.45
CA TRP A 16 26.89 8.74 -24.66
C TRP A 16 26.63 9.20 -23.23
N LEU A 17 27.09 8.42 -22.25
CA LEU A 17 27.20 8.84 -20.86
C LEU A 17 28.62 9.33 -20.59
N VAL A 18 28.78 10.61 -20.28
CA VAL A 18 30.09 11.28 -20.20
C VAL A 18 30.33 11.90 -18.83
N ASP A 19 31.47 11.56 -18.23
CA ASP A 19 32.04 12.25 -17.06
C ASP A 19 33.01 13.34 -17.54
N PHE A 20 32.64 14.59 -17.32
CA PHE A 20 33.49 15.75 -17.54
C PHE A 20 34.27 16.02 -16.25
N TYR A 21 35.54 15.65 -16.26
CA TYR A 21 36.40 15.66 -15.08
C TYR A 21 37.57 16.63 -15.22
N ALA A 22 38.24 16.89 -14.10
CA ALA A 22 39.54 17.55 -14.04
C ALA A 22 40.54 16.64 -13.28
N PRO A 23 41.79 16.49 -13.77
CA PRO A 23 42.74 15.50 -13.23
C PRO A 23 43.15 15.78 -11.77
N TRP A 24 43.09 17.04 -11.34
CA TRP A 24 43.42 17.48 -9.99
C TRP A 24 42.23 17.47 -9.02
N CYS A 25 41.00 17.22 -9.49
CA CYS A 25 39.80 17.30 -8.65
C CYS A 25 39.65 16.05 -7.76
N GLY A 26 39.61 16.26 -6.44
CA GLY A 26 39.43 15.16 -5.47
C GLY A 26 38.11 14.41 -5.63
N TYR A 27 37.00 15.09 -5.95
CA TYR A 27 35.71 14.44 -6.19
C TYR A 27 35.70 13.59 -7.47
N CYS A 28 36.46 14.00 -8.50
CA CYS A 28 36.61 13.20 -9.73
C CYS A 28 37.35 11.89 -9.44
N LYS A 29 38.44 11.96 -8.67
CA LYS A 29 39.21 10.77 -8.26
C LYS A 29 38.37 9.77 -7.47
N LYS A 30 37.44 10.26 -6.62
CA LYS A 30 36.50 9.40 -5.89
C LYS A 30 35.45 8.76 -6.79
N LEU A 31 35.02 9.44 -7.85
CA LEU A 31 34.04 8.93 -8.81
C LEU A 31 34.64 7.90 -9.77
N GLU A 32 35.94 7.99 -10.06
CA GLU A 32 36.63 7.14 -11.04
C GLU A 32 36.39 5.62 -10.88
N PRO A 33 36.52 5.00 -9.69
CA PRO A 33 36.24 3.56 -9.55
C PRO A 33 34.77 3.23 -9.85
N ILE A 34 33.83 4.04 -9.35
CA ILE A 34 32.39 3.88 -9.60
C ILE A 34 32.10 4.02 -11.10
N TRP A 35 32.72 4.98 -11.77
CA TRP A 35 32.56 5.22 -13.20
C TRP A 35 33.01 4.03 -14.05
N TYR A 36 34.09 3.34 -13.64
CA TYR A 36 34.54 2.13 -14.31
C TYR A 36 33.54 0.99 -14.17
N GLU A 37 32.98 0.79 -12.97
CA GLU A 37 31.94 -0.21 -12.74
C GLU A 37 30.67 0.07 -13.54
N VAL A 38 30.22 1.33 -13.59
CA VAL A 38 29.09 1.76 -14.44
C VAL A 38 29.34 1.40 -15.90
N GLY A 39 30.54 1.70 -16.41
CA GLY A 39 30.93 1.36 -17.78
C GLY A 39 30.95 -0.15 -18.04
N ALA A 40 31.41 -0.94 -17.08
CA ALA A 40 31.41 -2.39 -17.19
C ALA A 40 29.98 -2.96 -17.17
N GLU A 41 29.12 -2.51 -16.26
CA GLU A 41 27.75 -3.01 -16.10
C GLU A 41 26.87 -2.67 -17.32
N LEU A 42 26.94 -1.44 -17.82
CA LEU A 42 26.20 -1.03 -19.03
C LEU A 42 26.66 -1.83 -20.26
N LYS A 43 27.96 -2.12 -20.37
CA LYS A 43 28.48 -2.96 -21.44
C LYS A 43 28.03 -4.41 -21.31
N ASN A 44 28.08 -4.98 -20.11
CA ASN A 44 27.75 -6.38 -19.84
C ASN A 44 26.24 -6.67 -19.98
N SER A 45 25.40 -5.71 -19.64
CA SER A 45 23.94 -5.77 -19.83
C SER A 45 23.48 -5.58 -21.28
N GLY A 46 24.42 -5.31 -22.21
CA GLY A 46 24.11 -5.05 -23.62
C GLY A 46 23.44 -3.69 -23.86
N SER A 47 23.60 -2.73 -22.94
CA SER A 47 23.06 -1.39 -23.09
C SER A 47 23.66 -0.70 -24.32
N PRO A 48 22.85 0.06 -25.10
CA PRO A 48 23.36 0.87 -26.21
C PRO A 48 24.17 2.09 -25.73
N VAL A 49 24.16 2.39 -24.42
CA VAL A 49 24.83 3.56 -23.85
C VAL A 49 26.34 3.36 -23.80
N ARG A 50 27.06 4.21 -24.52
CA ARG A 50 28.53 4.25 -24.46
C ARG A 50 28.98 5.11 -23.29
N VAL A 51 29.82 4.54 -22.42
CA VAL A 51 30.38 5.27 -21.27
C VAL A 51 31.76 5.83 -21.62
N GLY A 52 31.98 7.10 -21.29
CA GLY A 52 33.25 7.76 -21.52
C GLY A 52 33.57 8.83 -20.48
N LYS A 53 34.83 9.26 -20.45
CA LYS A 53 35.30 10.38 -19.63
C LYS A 53 36.08 11.37 -20.49
N MET A 54 35.93 12.65 -20.21
CA MET A 54 36.60 13.74 -20.91
C MET A 54 37.25 14.70 -19.94
N ASP A 55 38.54 14.97 -20.16
CA ASP A 55 39.25 16.00 -19.44
C ASP A 55 38.78 17.37 -19.91
N ALA A 56 37.90 18.00 -19.12
CA ALA A 56 37.32 19.29 -19.44
C ALA A 56 38.32 20.44 -19.29
N THR A 57 39.47 20.21 -18.64
CA THR A 57 40.55 21.21 -18.55
C THR A 57 41.38 21.25 -19.83
N ALA A 58 41.59 20.09 -20.47
CA ALA A 58 42.24 20.01 -21.77
C ALA A 58 41.31 20.41 -22.93
N TYR A 59 40.00 20.13 -22.80
CA TYR A 59 38.98 20.36 -23.83
C TYR A 59 37.91 21.36 -23.40
N SER A 60 38.34 22.54 -22.92
CA SER A 60 37.46 23.56 -22.34
C SER A 60 36.38 24.09 -23.29
N GLY A 61 36.67 24.20 -24.60
CA GLY A 61 35.69 24.63 -25.59
C GLY A 61 34.48 23.69 -25.68
N ILE A 62 34.73 22.38 -25.73
CA ILE A 62 33.68 21.35 -25.79
C ILE A 62 32.96 21.27 -24.44
N ALA A 63 33.68 21.36 -23.33
CA ALA A 63 33.08 21.41 -22.01
C ALA A 63 32.11 22.61 -21.87
N SER A 64 32.48 23.79 -22.37
CA SER A 64 31.64 24.98 -22.38
C SER A 64 30.42 24.84 -23.29
N GLU A 65 30.55 24.20 -24.45
CA GLU A 65 29.45 23.92 -25.38
C GLU A 65 28.35 23.10 -24.69
N PHE A 66 28.74 22.11 -23.88
CA PHE A 66 27.80 21.34 -23.07
C PHE A 66 27.42 22.01 -21.74
N GLY A 67 27.85 23.24 -21.47
CA GLY A 67 27.50 23.99 -20.26
C GLY A 67 28.11 23.44 -18.97
N VAL A 68 29.31 22.84 -19.04
CA VAL A 68 30.04 22.34 -17.86
C VAL A 68 30.66 23.53 -17.10
N ARG A 69 30.22 23.72 -15.85
CA ARG A 69 30.68 24.82 -14.98
C ARG A 69 31.48 24.36 -13.76
N GLY A 70 31.62 23.05 -13.57
CA GLY A 70 32.30 22.46 -12.42
C GLY A 70 32.55 20.97 -12.61
N TYR A 71 33.30 20.37 -11.70
CA TYR A 71 33.78 18.98 -11.84
C TYR A 71 33.50 18.15 -10.58
N PRO A 72 33.15 16.85 -10.73
CA PRO A 72 32.76 16.21 -11.99
C PRO A 72 31.35 16.65 -12.41
N THR A 73 31.12 16.75 -13.72
CA THR A 73 29.79 16.92 -14.30
C THR A 73 29.46 15.70 -15.15
N ILE A 74 28.37 15.01 -14.83
CA ILE A 74 27.92 13.83 -15.55
C ILE A 74 26.78 14.23 -16.48
N LYS A 75 26.89 13.89 -17.76
CA LYS A 75 25.85 14.16 -18.76
C LYS A 75 25.57 12.94 -19.62
N LEU A 76 24.31 12.77 -20.00
CA LEU A 76 23.93 11.86 -21.07
C LEU A 76 23.60 12.65 -22.32
N LEU A 77 24.26 12.30 -23.42
CA LEU A 77 24.15 12.95 -24.72
C LEU A 77 23.40 12.01 -25.66
N LYS A 78 22.34 12.52 -26.30
CA LYS A 78 21.46 11.76 -27.19
C LYS A 78 20.99 12.67 -28.31
N GLY A 79 21.49 12.44 -29.53
CA GLY A 79 21.30 13.39 -30.63
C GLY A 79 21.81 14.77 -30.22
N ASP A 80 20.98 15.80 -30.36
CA ASP A 80 21.33 17.17 -29.94
C ASP A 80 21.02 17.49 -28.47
N LEU A 81 20.42 16.53 -27.74
CA LEU A 81 20.03 16.72 -26.35
C LEU A 81 21.17 16.34 -25.41
N ALA A 82 21.34 17.14 -24.36
CA ALA A 82 22.35 16.94 -23.32
C ALA A 82 21.69 17.02 -21.93
N TYR A 83 21.52 15.87 -21.29
CA TYR A 83 20.83 15.71 -20.03
C TYR A 83 21.81 15.76 -18.85
N ASN A 84 21.56 16.65 -17.90
CA ASN A 84 22.37 16.77 -16.69
C ASN A 84 21.97 15.71 -15.66
N TYR A 85 22.94 14.97 -15.15
CA TYR A 85 22.74 14.13 -13.99
C TYR A 85 22.98 14.93 -12.69
N LYS A 86 21.99 14.91 -11.79
CA LYS A 86 22.03 15.61 -10.49
C LYS A 86 21.81 14.67 -9.29
N GLY A 87 21.72 13.37 -9.53
CA GLY A 87 21.44 12.37 -8.49
C GLY A 87 22.68 11.97 -7.66
N PRO A 88 22.51 11.03 -6.72
CA PRO A 88 23.60 10.49 -5.90
C PRO A 88 24.64 9.77 -6.77
N ARG A 89 25.93 9.99 -6.54
CA ARG A 89 27.00 9.41 -7.38
C ARG A 89 27.31 7.95 -7.04
N THR A 90 26.28 7.12 -6.88
CA THR A 90 26.38 5.66 -6.73
C THR A 90 26.35 4.98 -8.10
N LYS A 91 26.74 3.71 -8.16
CA LYS A 91 26.69 2.95 -9.41
C LYS A 91 25.24 2.77 -9.88
N GLU A 92 24.37 2.38 -8.96
CA GLU A 92 22.98 2.02 -9.22
C GLU A 92 22.20 3.23 -9.76
N ASP A 93 22.35 4.40 -9.14
CA ASP A 93 21.63 5.61 -9.53
C ASP A 93 22.10 6.16 -10.90
N ILE A 94 23.39 6.03 -11.22
CA ILE A 94 23.93 6.44 -12.52
C ILE A 94 23.43 5.50 -13.63
N ILE A 95 23.37 4.19 -13.35
CA ILE A 95 22.86 3.20 -14.30
C ILE A 95 21.37 3.38 -14.55
N ASP A 96 20.56 3.59 -13.50
CA ASP A 96 19.12 3.88 -13.67
C ASP A 96 18.94 5.13 -14.53
N PHE A 97 19.65 6.21 -14.24
CA PHE A 97 19.62 7.42 -15.06
C PHE A 97 19.97 7.15 -16.52
N ALA A 98 21.05 6.40 -16.77
CA ALA A 98 21.47 6.07 -18.12
C ALA A 98 20.39 5.27 -18.87
N ASN A 99 19.85 4.22 -18.25
CA ASN A 99 18.82 3.36 -18.82
C ASN A 99 17.49 4.09 -19.04
N ARG A 100 17.14 5.03 -18.16
CA ARG A 100 15.95 5.86 -18.28
C ARG A 100 16.04 6.77 -19.49
N VAL A 101 17.06 7.62 -19.53
CA VAL A 101 17.18 8.72 -20.50
C VAL A 101 17.63 8.22 -21.89
N ALA A 102 18.37 7.09 -21.94
CA ALA A 102 18.71 6.46 -23.23
C ALA A 102 17.47 5.92 -23.96
N GLY A 103 16.47 5.44 -23.22
CA GLY A 103 15.21 4.93 -23.76
C GLY A 103 14.33 6.00 -24.42
N PRO A 104 13.18 5.62 -24.99
CA PRO A 104 12.21 6.59 -25.50
C PRO A 104 11.69 7.48 -24.36
N SER A 105 11.38 8.75 -24.66
CA SER A 105 10.84 9.70 -23.67
C SER A 105 9.52 9.22 -23.08
N VAL A 106 8.70 8.54 -23.89
CA VAL A 106 7.48 7.86 -23.46
C VAL A 106 7.57 6.38 -23.82
N ARG A 107 7.40 5.51 -22.83
CA ARG A 107 7.46 4.06 -22.99
C ARG A 107 6.06 3.49 -23.22
N SER A 108 5.85 2.82 -24.35
CA SER A 108 4.59 2.14 -24.61
C SER A 108 4.43 0.90 -23.73
N LEU A 109 3.25 0.75 -23.15
CA LEU A 109 2.79 -0.41 -22.40
C LEU A 109 1.78 -1.14 -23.31
N PRO A 110 2.17 -2.25 -23.97
CA PRO A 110 1.33 -2.93 -24.97
C PRO A 110 0.45 -4.04 -24.38
N SER A 111 0.59 -4.38 -23.09
CA SER A 111 -0.17 -5.46 -22.46
C SER A 111 -0.43 -5.21 -20.98
N LYS A 112 -1.53 -5.80 -20.48
CA LYS A 112 -1.92 -5.75 -19.06
C LYS A 112 -0.79 -6.23 -18.15
N GLN A 113 -0.10 -7.32 -18.53
CA GLN A 113 1.03 -7.87 -17.77
C GLN A 113 2.20 -6.88 -17.65
N MET A 114 2.53 -6.16 -18.74
CA MET A 114 3.59 -5.16 -18.68
C MET A 114 3.17 -3.98 -17.80
N PHE A 115 1.91 -3.55 -17.90
CA PHE A 115 1.36 -2.50 -17.05
C PHE A 115 1.49 -2.85 -15.56
N GLU A 116 1.06 -4.05 -15.17
CA GLU A 116 1.17 -4.55 -13.79
C GLU A 116 2.62 -4.66 -13.30
N HIS A 117 3.52 -5.13 -14.15
CA HIS A 117 4.94 -5.21 -13.80
C HIS A 117 5.54 -3.82 -13.56
N VAL A 118 5.15 -2.81 -14.34
CA VAL A 118 5.60 -1.43 -14.17
C VAL A 118 5.02 -0.81 -12.90
N LEU A 119 3.74 -1.08 -12.58
CA LEU A 119 3.13 -0.67 -11.31
C LEU A 119 3.90 -1.19 -10.09
N LYS A 120 4.44 -2.41 -10.16
CA LYS A 120 5.21 -3.01 -9.04
C LYS A 120 6.63 -2.46 -8.91
N ARG A 121 7.18 -1.82 -9.95
CA ARG A 121 8.56 -1.32 -9.97
C ARG A 121 8.69 0.17 -9.71
N HIS A 122 7.62 0.93 -9.88
CA HIS A 122 7.64 2.37 -9.75
C HIS A 122 6.61 2.83 -8.72
N ASP A 123 7.07 3.65 -7.78
CA ASP A 123 6.21 4.27 -6.77
C ASP A 123 5.27 5.31 -7.40
N VAL A 124 5.76 6.03 -8.42
CA VAL A 124 4.99 7.04 -9.15
C VAL A 124 5.09 6.78 -10.64
N LEU A 125 3.94 6.69 -11.31
CA LEU A 125 3.85 6.49 -12.75
C LEU A 125 3.10 7.66 -13.39
N PHE A 126 3.66 8.20 -14.46
CA PHE A 126 3.00 9.14 -15.34
C PHE A 126 2.56 8.36 -16.57
N VAL A 127 1.25 8.30 -16.83
CA VAL A 127 0.68 7.47 -17.89
C VAL A 127 -0.24 8.29 -18.79
N TYR A 128 0.09 8.38 -20.07
CA TYR A 128 -0.85 8.81 -21.10
C TYR A 128 -1.73 7.65 -21.53
N ILE A 129 -3.04 7.90 -21.65
CA ILE A 129 -4.03 6.92 -22.06
C ILE A 129 -4.70 7.41 -23.33
N GLY A 130 -4.61 6.60 -24.39
CA GLY A 130 -5.30 6.84 -25.65
C GLY A 130 -4.46 6.54 -26.88
N GLY A 131 -5.04 6.84 -28.04
CA GLY A 131 -4.35 6.74 -29.33
C GLY A 131 -3.47 7.95 -29.64
N GLU A 132 -3.14 8.15 -30.92
CA GLU A 132 -2.51 9.38 -31.40
C GLU A 132 -3.45 10.58 -31.20
N SER A 133 -2.94 11.67 -30.62
CA SER A 133 -3.70 12.89 -30.40
C SER A 133 -2.76 14.10 -30.24
N PRO A 134 -3.24 15.34 -30.43
CA PRO A 134 -2.45 16.54 -30.14
C PRO A 134 -1.97 16.60 -28.68
N LEU A 135 -2.71 15.99 -27.75
CA LEU A 135 -2.30 15.88 -26.35
C LEU A 135 -1.11 14.92 -26.20
N LYS A 136 -1.05 13.84 -26.97
CA LYS A 136 0.07 12.89 -26.93
C LYS A 136 1.38 13.55 -27.35
N GLU A 137 1.37 14.37 -28.39
CA GLU A 137 2.54 15.12 -28.85
C GLU A 137 3.05 16.05 -27.75
N LYS A 138 2.16 16.86 -27.15
CA LYS A 138 2.49 17.73 -26.01
C LYS A 138 3.01 16.95 -24.80
N TYR A 139 2.44 15.78 -24.55
CA TYR A 139 2.89 14.89 -23.48
C TYR A 139 4.31 14.35 -23.76
N ILE A 140 4.62 14.00 -25.01
CA ILE A 140 5.97 13.59 -25.43
C ILE A 140 6.98 14.73 -25.23
N ASP A 141 6.61 15.97 -25.55
CA ASP A 141 7.45 17.14 -25.35
C ASP A 141 7.78 17.34 -23.87
N VAL A 142 6.76 17.34 -23.00
CA VAL A 142 6.95 17.43 -21.54
C VAL A 142 7.78 16.25 -21.01
N ALA A 143 7.49 15.04 -21.48
CA ALA A 143 8.26 13.85 -21.10
C ALA A 143 9.72 13.98 -21.52
N SER A 144 10.01 14.56 -22.70
CA SER A 144 11.39 14.74 -23.17
C SER A 144 12.22 15.68 -22.29
N GLU A 145 11.58 16.67 -21.67
CA GLU A 145 12.20 17.60 -20.74
C GLU A 145 12.35 16.98 -19.34
N LEU A 146 11.32 16.27 -18.87
CA LEU A 146 11.24 15.75 -17.50
C LEU A 146 11.76 14.31 -17.35
N ILE A 147 12.18 13.64 -18.43
CA ILE A 147 12.71 12.26 -18.42
C ILE A 147 13.91 12.10 -17.47
N VAL A 148 14.59 13.20 -17.13
CA VAL A 148 15.72 13.21 -16.19
C VAL A 148 15.29 12.99 -14.73
N TYR A 149 14.02 13.16 -14.40
CA TYR A 149 13.47 13.03 -13.05
C TYR A 149 12.62 11.77 -12.87
N THR A 150 11.88 11.35 -13.91
CA THR A 150 10.91 10.24 -13.79
C THR A 150 10.70 9.51 -15.11
N TYR A 151 10.05 8.35 -15.06
CA TYR A 151 9.61 7.59 -16.22
C TYR A 151 8.21 8.02 -16.67
N PHE A 152 8.03 8.15 -17.99
CA PHE A 152 6.74 8.44 -18.62
C PHE A 152 6.31 7.25 -19.48
N PHE A 153 5.02 6.95 -19.44
CA PHE A 153 4.44 5.78 -20.10
C PHE A 153 3.23 6.15 -20.94
N SER A 154 2.91 5.32 -21.93
CA SER A 154 1.67 5.41 -22.69
C SER A 154 1.02 4.04 -22.79
N ALA A 155 -0.28 3.97 -22.56
CA ALA A 155 -1.09 2.77 -22.75
C ALA A 155 -2.29 3.10 -23.65
N SER A 156 -2.73 2.12 -24.44
CA SER A 156 -4.02 2.20 -25.10
C SER A 156 -5.14 1.82 -24.13
N GLU A 157 -6.38 2.19 -24.45
CA GLU A 157 -7.53 1.96 -23.56
C GLU A 157 -7.77 0.47 -23.28
N ASP A 158 -7.47 -0.41 -24.24
CA ASP A 158 -7.60 -1.86 -24.13
C ASP A 158 -6.53 -2.53 -23.24
N VAL A 159 -5.37 -1.88 -23.12
CA VAL A 159 -4.29 -2.34 -22.23
C VAL A 159 -4.61 -2.00 -20.79
N LEU A 160 -5.50 -1.03 -20.58
CA LEU A 160 -6.03 -0.81 -19.25
C LEU A 160 -6.80 -2.08 -18.86
N PRO A 161 -6.53 -2.63 -17.69
CA PRO A 161 -7.33 -3.66 -17.08
C PRO A 161 -8.78 -3.21 -17.07
N GLU A 162 -9.53 -3.73 -18.04
CA GLU A 162 -10.98 -3.75 -18.00
C GLU A 162 -11.34 -4.27 -16.62
N GLY A 163 -12.16 -3.50 -15.89
CA GLY A 163 -12.73 -4.01 -14.65
C GLY A 163 -13.44 -5.31 -15.00
N VAL A 164 -12.79 -6.44 -14.67
CA VAL A 164 -13.22 -7.85 -14.69
C VAL A 164 -12.01 -8.75 -15.04
N ASP A 165 -11.73 -9.67 -14.13
CA ASP A 165 -10.87 -10.87 -14.22
C ASP A 165 -9.34 -10.71 -14.10
N THR A 166 -8.81 -10.79 -12.87
CA THR A 166 -8.14 -11.99 -12.30
C THR A 166 -7.15 -11.63 -11.18
N ASP A 167 -7.28 -12.33 -10.05
CA ASP A 167 -6.40 -12.66 -8.92
C ASP A 167 -5.26 -11.74 -8.40
N HIS A 168 -4.74 -10.74 -9.12
CA HIS A 168 -3.61 -9.92 -8.63
C HIS A 168 -3.62 -8.45 -9.11
N ALA A 169 -4.68 -7.99 -9.76
CA ALA A 169 -4.79 -6.60 -10.19
C ALA A 169 -4.89 -5.67 -8.95
N SER A 170 -3.89 -4.81 -8.76
CA SER A 170 -3.88 -3.80 -7.70
C SER A 170 -5.15 -2.95 -7.77
N ALA A 171 -5.94 -2.92 -6.70
CA ALA A 171 -7.24 -2.24 -6.67
C ALA A 171 -7.23 -0.75 -7.03
N LEU A 172 -6.06 -0.09 -7.07
CA LEU A 172 -5.82 1.19 -7.75
C LEU A 172 -6.57 1.30 -9.10
N LEU A 173 -6.42 0.25 -9.88
CA LEU A 173 -6.91 0.07 -11.23
C LEU A 173 -8.44 0.03 -11.28
N PHE A 174 -9.03 -0.58 -10.26
CA PHE A 174 -10.47 -0.63 -10.09
C PHE A 174 -11.06 0.69 -9.56
N ILE A 175 -10.30 1.47 -8.76
CA ILE A 175 -10.76 2.79 -8.28
C ILE A 175 -10.58 3.89 -9.34
N VAL A 176 -9.60 3.78 -10.25
CA VAL A 176 -9.46 4.68 -11.41
C VAL A 176 -10.58 4.47 -12.42
N PHE A 177 -10.99 3.22 -12.68
CA PHE A 177 -11.93 2.88 -13.76
C PHE A 177 -13.29 2.26 -13.33
N PRO A 178 -13.92 2.62 -12.19
CA PRO A 178 -15.12 1.93 -11.71
C PRO A 178 -16.37 2.25 -12.55
N ARG A 179 -16.34 3.31 -13.36
CA ARG A 179 -17.38 3.69 -14.33
C ARG A 179 -16.71 4.45 -15.47
N ARG A 180 -17.13 4.18 -16.71
CA ARG A 180 -16.80 5.00 -17.89
C ARG A 180 -16.88 6.49 -17.55
N GLU A 181 -15.79 7.19 -17.82
CA GLU A 181 -15.64 8.61 -18.26
C GLU A 181 -14.27 9.19 -17.88
N VAL A 182 -13.19 8.40 -17.93
CA VAL A 182 -11.90 9.05 -18.27
C VAL A 182 -12.06 9.43 -19.74
N SER A 183 -12.17 10.73 -20.02
CA SER A 183 -12.23 11.25 -21.38
C SER A 183 -10.92 10.94 -22.08
N VAL A 184 -10.86 9.83 -22.83
CA VAL A 184 -9.70 9.49 -23.64
C VAL A 184 -9.64 10.47 -24.82
N PRO A 185 -8.49 11.11 -25.11
CA PRO A 185 -7.18 10.92 -24.47
C PRO A 185 -7.01 11.66 -23.14
N SER A 186 -6.33 11.03 -22.18
CA SER A 186 -6.10 11.59 -20.84
C SER A 186 -4.70 11.29 -20.31
N VAL A 187 -4.25 12.06 -19.31
CA VAL A 187 -3.02 11.81 -18.56
C VAL A 187 -3.38 11.49 -17.12
N ILE A 188 -2.85 10.38 -16.61
CA ILE A 188 -3.07 9.92 -15.24
C ILE A 188 -1.72 9.85 -14.52
N ILE A 189 -1.69 10.30 -13.27
CA ILE A 189 -0.56 10.07 -12.38
C ILE A 189 -0.99 9.07 -11.31
N LEU A 190 -0.26 7.97 -11.18
CA LEU A 190 -0.53 6.90 -10.23
C LEU A 190 0.55 6.91 -9.16
N ASN A 191 0.16 6.89 -7.89
CA ASN A 191 1.02 6.61 -6.75
C ASN A 191 0.70 5.21 -6.23
N THR A 192 1.63 4.28 -6.42
CA THR A 192 1.44 2.86 -6.08
C THR A 192 1.69 2.58 -4.60
N SER A 193 2.49 3.41 -3.93
CA SER A 193 2.82 3.22 -2.52
C SER A 193 1.62 3.45 -1.60
N ASN A 194 0.71 4.36 -1.96
CA ASN A 194 -0.48 4.71 -1.17
C ASN A 194 -1.79 4.50 -1.92
N GLU A 195 -1.73 3.88 -3.09
CA GLU A 195 -2.89 3.55 -3.92
C GLU A 195 -3.76 4.77 -4.30
N GLN A 196 -3.12 5.93 -4.45
CA GLN A 196 -3.75 7.15 -4.93
C GLN A 196 -3.52 7.36 -6.42
N TYR A 197 -4.43 8.09 -7.04
CA TYR A 197 -4.26 8.58 -8.40
C TYR A 197 -4.76 10.01 -8.54
N PHE A 198 -4.23 10.67 -9.56
CA PHE A 198 -4.54 12.06 -9.87
C PHE A 198 -5.01 12.14 -11.32
N LEU A 199 -6.11 12.87 -11.51
CA LEU A 199 -6.67 13.18 -12.81
C LEU A 199 -6.68 14.71 -12.98
N PRO A 200 -6.46 15.22 -14.20
CA PRO A 200 -6.64 16.64 -14.46
C PRO A 200 -8.11 17.02 -14.28
N SER A 201 -8.38 18.13 -13.60
CA SER A 201 -9.76 18.59 -13.34
C SER A 201 -10.49 19.03 -14.60
N GLU A 202 -9.74 19.45 -15.62
CA GLU A 202 -10.24 19.86 -16.93
C GLU A 202 -9.45 19.13 -18.03
N PRO A 203 -10.01 18.93 -19.23
CA PRO A 203 -9.28 18.40 -20.37
C PRO A 203 -8.01 19.21 -20.64
N VAL A 204 -6.88 18.52 -20.74
CA VAL A 204 -5.59 19.16 -20.99
C VAL A 204 -5.50 19.54 -22.47
N GLU A 205 -5.58 20.84 -22.75
CA GLU A 205 -5.50 21.38 -24.11
C GLU A 205 -4.13 22.00 -24.43
N SER A 206 -3.31 22.31 -23.42
CA SER A 206 -2.02 23.01 -23.55
C SER A 206 -0.88 22.36 -22.75
N VAL A 207 0.37 22.65 -23.14
CA VAL A 207 1.57 22.18 -22.44
C VAL A 207 1.63 22.78 -21.04
N GLU A 208 1.24 24.05 -20.91
CA GLU A 208 1.20 24.79 -19.65
C GLU A 208 0.25 24.14 -18.65
N GLN A 209 -0.95 23.73 -19.09
CA GLN A 209 -1.89 22.99 -18.25
C GLN A 209 -1.33 21.64 -17.80
N LEU A 210 -0.65 20.89 -18.68
CA LEU A 210 -0.02 19.62 -18.31
C LEU A 210 1.08 19.82 -17.26
N VAL A 211 1.91 20.85 -17.44
CA VAL A 211 2.96 21.21 -16.47
C VAL A 211 2.37 21.66 -15.14
N ILE A 212 1.30 22.46 -15.15
CA ILE A 212 0.59 22.89 -13.95
C ILE A 212 0.01 21.67 -13.21
N PHE A 213 -0.59 20.72 -13.93
CA PHE A 213 -1.11 19.49 -13.36
C PHE A 213 0.01 18.64 -12.72
N ILE A 214 1.13 18.43 -13.41
CA ILE A 214 2.26 17.68 -12.84
C ILE A 214 2.79 18.37 -11.59
N ARG A 215 2.95 19.71 -11.61
CA ARG A 215 3.41 20.49 -10.45
C ARG A 215 2.43 20.45 -9.30
N SER A 216 1.12 20.54 -9.55
CA SER A 216 0.13 20.50 -8.47
C SER A 216 0.13 19.15 -7.75
N VAL A 217 0.43 18.06 -8.45
CA VAL A 217 0.65 16.74 -7.83
C VAL A 217 1.95 16.72 -7.01
N LEU A 218 3.05 17.26 -7.54
CA LEU A 218 4.33 17.33 -6.81
C LEU A 218 4.26 18.20 -5.54
N ASP A 219 3.50 19.30 -5.58
CA ASP A 219 3.32 20.22 -4.45
C ASP A 219 2.21 19.76 -3.49
N GLY A 220 1.56 18.62 -3.75
CA GLY A 220 0.51 18.04 -2.90
C GLY A 220 -0.82 18.81 -2.89
N SER A 221 -1.01 19.74 -3.82
CA SER A 221 -2.24 20.55 -3.95
C SER A 221 -3.31 19.92 -4.83
N ALA A 222 -2.94 18.96 -5.67
CA ALA A 222 -3.86 18.23 -6.52
C ALA A 222 -4.83 17.38 -5.71
N GLN A 223 -6.08 17.27 -6.19
CA GLN A 223 -7.05 16.37 -5.61
C GLN A 223 -6.61 14.91 -5.83
N ALA A 224 -6.28 14.22 -4.74
CA ALA A 224 -6.00 12.79 -4.77
C ALA A 224 -7.31 12.00 -4.73
N TYR A 225 -7.42 11.00 -5.60
CA TYR A 225 -8.51 10.03 -5.60
C TYR A 225 -7.98 8.65 -5.17
N GLY A 226 -8.88 7.79 -4.69
CA GLY A 226 -8.52 6.47 -4.16
C GLY A 226 -7.90 6.54 -2.77
N GLY A 227 -6.77 5.85 -2.57
CA GLY A 227 -6.08 5.74 -1.30
C GLY A 227 -6.34 4.44 -0.54
N ASP A 228 -5.58 4.27 0.55
CA ASP A 228 -5.56 3.09 1.41
C ASP A 228 -6.33 3.27 2.73
N GLY A 229 -7.21 4.28 2.79
CA GLY A 229 -8.05 4.56 3.96
C GLY A 229 -8.94 3.36 4.34
N ILE A 230 -9.32 3.26 5.63
CA ILE A 230 -10.12 2.14 6.15
C ILE A 230 -11.42 1.95 5.36
N PHE A 231 -12.09 3.05 5.01
CA PHE A 231 -13.33 3.01 4.24
C PHE A 231 -13.09 2.51 2.81
N GLN A 232 -12.01 2.95 2.17
CA GLN A 232 -11.58 2.49 0.84
C GLN A 232 -11.18 1.01 0.86
N LYS A 233 -10.49 0.55 1.92
CA LYS A 233 -10.15 -0.86 2.14
C LYS A 233 -11.40 -1.73 2.28
N ILE A 234 -12.38 -1.33 3.09
CA ILE A 234 -13.64 -2.07 3.24
C ILE A 234 -14.39 -2.12 1.90
N ARG A 235 -14.51 -0.98 1.21
CA ARG A 235 -15.15 -0.90 -0.11
C ARG A 235 -14.47 -1.83 -1.13
N ARG A 236 -13.15 -1.97 -1.06
CA ARG A 236 -12.38 -2.89 -1.89
C ARG A 236 -12.66 -4.35 -1.56
N VAL A 237 -12.58 -4.73 -0.28
CA VAL A 237 -12.87 -6.10 0.16
C VAL A 237 -14.28 -6.51 -0.22
N ALA A 238 -15.28 -5.63 -0.05
CA ALA A 238 -16.65 -5.90 -0.46
C ALA A 238 -16.79 -6.10 -1.98
N TYR A 239 -16.02 -5.34 -2.77
CA TYR A 239 -16.00 -5.48 -4.23
C TYR A 239 -15.35 -6.79 -4.67
N ASP A 240 -14.16 -7.11 -4.13
CA ASP A 240 -13.41 -8.33 -4.45
C ASP A 240 -14.20 -9.57 -4.06
N ALA A 241 -14.88 -9.54 -2.91
CA ALA A 241 -15.81 -10.59 -2.51
C ALA A 241 -16.95 -10.74 -3.53
N ARG A 242 -17.59 -9.63 -3.93
CA ARG A 242 -18.70 -9.66 -4.91
C ARG A 242 -18.26 -10.18 -6.28
N SER A 243 -17.11 -9.75 -6.78
CA SER A 243 -16.59 -10.15 -8.10
C SER A 243 -16.21 -11.64 -8.10
N THR A 244 -15.55 -12.10 -7.05
CA THR A 244 -15.19 -13.52 -6.85
C THR A 244 -16.44 -14.39 -6.81
N ILE A 245 -17.44 -14.00 -6.01
CA ILE A 245 -18.73 -14.69 -5.95
C ILE A 245 -19.36 -14.73 -7.34
N MET A 246 -19.49 -13.58 -8.03
CA MET A 246 -20.06 -13.55 -9.38
C MET A 246 -19.30 -14.43 -10.38
N SER A 247 -17.97 -14.46 -10.34
CA SER A 247 -17.13 -15.28 -11.21
C SER A 247 -17.34 -16.78 -10.96
N VAL A 248 -17.37 -17.19 -9.69
CA VAL A 248 -17.64 -18.59 -9.30
C VAL A 248 -19.04 -19.01 -9.75
N PHE A 249 -20.05 -18.16 -9.54
CA PHE A 249 -21.42 -18.45 -9.98
C PHE A 249 -21.56 -18.48 -11.50
N ARG A 250 -20.78 -17.69 -12.24
CA ARG A 250 -20.74 -17.71 -13.71
C ARG A 250 -20.05 -18.96 -14.25
N SER A 251 -19.03 -19.45 -13.55
CA SER A 251 -18.25 -20.63 -13.94
C SER A 251 -18.93 -21.95 -13.55
N SER A 252 -19.48 -22.02 -12.33
CA SER A 252 -20.20 -23.18 -11.81
C SER A 252 -21.20 -22.77 -10.71
N PRO A 253 -22.48 -22.57 -11.07
CA PRO A 253 -23.51 -22.13 -10.12
C PRO A 253 -23.69 -23.07 -8.92
N LEU A 254 -23.61 -24.38 -9.13
CA LEU A 254 -23.81 -25.37 -8.06
C LEU A 254 -22.66 -25.34 -7.04
N LEU A 255 -21.42 -25.20 -7.52
CA LEU A 255 -20.26 -25.04 -6.64
C LEU A 255 -20.34 -23.72 -5.86
N GLY A 256 -20.78 -22.63 -6.51
CA GLY A 256 -21.01 -21.34 -5.84
C GLY A 256 -22.02 -21.44 -4.70
N CYS A 257 -23.18 -22.08 -4.92
CA CYS A 257 -24.18 -22.31 -3.89
C CYS A 257 -23.63 -23.14 -2.72
N PHE A 258 -22.82 -24.18 -3.00
CA PHE A 258 -22.24 -25.00 -1.94
C PHE A 258 -21.19 -24.23 -1.13
N LEU A 259 -20.27 -23.55 -1.83
CA LEU A 259 -19.10 -22.90 -1.25
C LEU A 259 -19.46 -21.67 -0.41
N PHE A 260 -20.49 -20.92 -0.82
CA PHE A 260 -20.95 -19.73 -0.09
C PHE A 260 -22.23 -19.97 0.71
N GLY A 261 -23.17 -20.78 0.21
CA GLY A 261 -24.47 -20.99 0.85
C GLY A 261 -24.43 -21.92 2.05
N LEU A 262 -23.60 -22.97 2.03
CA LEU A 262 -23.52 -23.93 3.15
C LEU A 262 -22.92 -23.27 4.41
N PRO A 263 -21.79 -22.53 4.34
CA PRO A 263 -21.29 -21.80 5.50
C PRO A 263 -22.26 -20.74 6.02
N LEU A 264 -22.91 -19.97 5.13
CA LEU A 264 -23.91 -18.98 5.52
C LEU A 264 -25.14 -19.61 6.17
N GLY A 265 -25.58 -20.78 5.70
CA GLY A 265 -26.67 -21.54 6.30
C GLY A 265 -26.33 -22.04 7.70
N VAL A 266 -25.11 -22.56 7.90
CA VAL A 266 -24.64 -23.00 9.22
C VAL A 266 -24.54 -21.82 10.19
N ILE A 267 -23.95 -20.70 9.76
CA ILE A 267 -23.86 -19.49 10.59
C ILE A 267 -25.25 -18.96 10.94
N SER A 268 -26.18 -18.93 9.97
CA SER A 268 -27.57 -18.51 10.21
C SER A 268 -28.26 -19.41 11.25
N LEU A 269 -28.04 -20.73 11.20
CA LEU A 269 -28.61 -21.67 12.15
C LEU A 269 -28.00 -21.50 13.55
N MET A 270 -26.70 -21.24 13.64
CA MET A 270 -26.02 -20.92 14.90
C MET A 270 -26.54 -19.61 15.50
N CYS A 271 -26.67 -18.55 14.70
CA CYS A 271 -27.23 -17.27 15.15
C CYS A 271 -28.68 -17.43 15.60
N TYR A 272 -29.50 -18.20 14.87
CA TYR A 272 -30.85 -18.52 15.28
C TYR A 272 -30.87 -19.24 16.62
N GLY A 273 -30.06 -20.30 16.78
CA GLY A 273 -29.95 -21.05 18.03
C GLY A 273 -29.52 -20.19 19.22
N ILE A 274 -28.57 -19.26 19.03
CA ILE A 274 -28.16 -18.30 20.07
C ILE A 274 -29.29 -17.32 20.40
N CYS A 275 -29.96 -16.76 19.38
CA CYS A 275 -31.08 -15.83 19.58
C CYS A 275 -32.33 -16.49 20.20
N THR A 276 -32.51 -17.80 20.02
CA THR A 276 -33.63 -18.56 20.62
C THR A 276 -33.26 -19.25 21.94
N ALA A 277 -31.98 -19.24 22.35
CA ALA A 277 -31.55 -19.86 23.60
C ALA A 277 -31.86 -19.01 24.83
N GLU A 278 -32.16 -17.71 24.67
CA GLU A 278 -32.66 -16.85 25.75
C GLU A 278 -34.21 -16.81 25.74
N SER A 279 -34.84 -17.89 26.19
CA SER A 279 -36.23 -17.82 26.65
C SER A 279 -36.61 -18.80 27.78
N ASP A 280 -35.70 -19.69 28.21
CA ASP A 280 -36.04 -20.70 29.23
C ASP A 280 -35.43 -20.44 30.62
N ASP A 281 -34.56 -19.44 30.79
CA ASP A 281 -34.01 -19.09 32.12
C ASP A 281 -35.05 -18.47 33.07
N SER A 282 -36.16 -17.96 32.53
CA SER A 282 -37.26 -17.42 33.34
C SER A 282 -38.13 -18.50 34.00
N GLU A 283 -38.16 -19.73 33.48
CA GLU A 283 -38.95 -20.82 34.08
C GLU A 283 -38.17 -21.56 35.17
N LEU A 284 -36.84 -21.68 35.03
CA LEU A 284 -36.02 -22.37 36.02
C LEU A 284 -35.93 -21.56 37.33
N MET A 285 -35.72 -20.25 37.24
CA MET A 285 -35.65 -19.34 38.39
C MET A 285 -36.99 -19.21 39.14
N LYS A 286 -38.13 -19.43 38.44
CA LYS A 286 -39.46 -19.38 39.07
C LYS A 286 -39.79 -20.66 39.81
N ARG A 287 -39.20 -21.78 39.38
CA ARG A 287 -39.46 -23.11 39.92
C ARG A 287 -38.60 -23.42 41.14
N GLU A 288 -37.39 -22.85 41.23
CA GLU A 288 -36.56 -22.91 42.45
C GLU A 288 -37.06 -21.94 43.54
N GLY A 289 -37.54 -20.75 43.17
CA GLY A 289 -38.08 -19.80 44.17
C GLY A 289 -39.42 -20.23 44.80
N LEU A 290 -40.17 -21.14 44.16
CA LEU A 290 -41.42 -21.69 44.72
C LEU A 290 -41.16 -22.83 45.72
N THR A 291 -40.05 -23.57 45.57
CA THR A 291 -39.70 -24.65 46.50
C THR A 291 -39.11 -24.11 47.80
N ASP A 292 -38.38 -23.01 47.75
CA ASP A 292 -37.79 -22.40 48.96
C ASP A 292 -38.87 -21.76 49.87
N GLU A 293 -39.93 -21.16 49.30
CA GLU A 293 -41.06 -20.61 50.08
C GLU A 293 -41.94 -21.71 50.71
N GLU A 294 -42.11 -22.86 50.05
CA GLU A 294 -42.86 -24.00 50.61
C GLU A 294 -42.07 -24.72 51.73
N GLU A 295 -40.74 -24.83 51.61
CA GLU A 295 -39.88 -25.41 52.66
C GLU A 295 -39.78 -24.49 53.90
N GLU A 296 -39.73 -23.16 53.73
CA GLU A 296 -39.74 -22.22 54.87
C GLU A 296 -41.08 -22.21 55.63
N GLU A 297 -42.23 -22.36 54.94
CA GLU A 297 -43.55 -22.47 55.61
C GLU A 297 -43.71 -23.79 56.40
N GLU A 298 -43.18 -24.91 55.92
CA GLU A 298 -43.20 -26.19 56.64
C GLU A 298 -42.29 -26.19 57.88
N GLU A 299 -41.10 -25.56 57.82
CA GLU A 299 -40.21 -25.42 58.97
C GLU A 299 -40.80 -24.51 60.07
N GLU A 300 -41.49 -23.42 59.70
CA GLU A 300 -42.18 -22.55 60.66
C GLU A 300 -43.36 -23.25 61.35
N GLU A 301 -44.13 -24.09 60.64
CA GLU A 301 -45.22 -24.88 61.23
C GLU A 301 -44.71 -25.98 62.18
N GLU A 302 -43.60 -26.65 61.85
CA GLU A 302 -42.98 -27.66 62.73
C GLU A 302 -42.38 -27.01 64.00
N GLU A 303 -41.71 -25.86 63.89
CA GLU A 303 -41.21 -25.13 65.07
C GLU A 303 -42.33 -24.60 65.97
N GLU A 304 -43.48 -24.19 65.42
CA GLU A 304 -44.63 -23.77 66.22
C GLU A 304 -45.29 -24.97 66.92
N GLU A 305 -45.38 -26.12 66.26
CA GLU A 305 -45.91 -27.35 66.87
C GLU A 305 -45.00 -27.87 67.99
N GLU A 306 -43.68 -27.81 67.81
CA GLU A 306 -42.72 -28.23 68.84
C GLU A 306 -42.71 -27.28 70.04
N ARG A 307 -42.81 -25.96 69.83
CA ARG A 307 -42.99 -24.97 70.91
C ARG A 307 -44.27 -25.21 71.70
N ARG A 308 -45.37 -25.62 71.06
CA ARG A 308 -46.64 -26.00 71.73
C ARG A 308 -46.51 -27.29 72.54
N ARG A 309 -45.69 -28.25 72.11
CA ARG A 309 -45.43 -29.51 72.83
C ARG A 309 -44.51 -29.31 74.05
N GLN A 310 -43.52 -28.41 73.98
CA GLN A 310 -42.61 -28.13 75.09
C GLN A 310 -43.23 -27.25 76.19
N ALA A 311 -44.21 -26.39 75.87
CA ALA A 311 -44.94 -25.59 76.85
C ALA A 311 -45.96 -26.37 77.73
N GLY A 312 -46.21 -27.65 77.42
CA GLY A 312 -47.21 -28.50 78.07
C GLY A 312 -46.70 -29.38 79.23
N LYS A 313 -45.41 -29.35 79.58
CA LYS A 313 -44.86 -30.09 80.72
C LYS A 313 -44.26 -29.15 81.77
N LEU A 314 -45.19 -28.70 82.61
CA LEU A 314 -45.03 -28.01 83.88
C LEU A 314 -43.96 -28.64 84.81
N GLU A 315 -43.30 -27.73 85.53
CA GLU A 315 -43.01 -27.80 86.97
C GLU A 315 -41.79 -28.61 87.45
N ALA A 316 -40.66 -27.88 87.59
CA ALA A 316 -40.03 -27.45 88.87
C ALA A 316 -39.69 -28.49 89.97
N PRO A 317 -38.76 -28.22 90.93
CA PRO A 317 -37.53 -27.39 90.90
C PRO A 317 -36.35 -27.98 91.74
N ARG A 318 -35.26 -27.19 91.88
CA ARG A 318 -34.19 -27.21 92.93
C ARG A 318 -33.09 -28.29 92.78
N ASP A 319 -31.81 -28.09 93.08
CA ASP A 319 -31.06 -27.07 93.86
C ASP A 319 -29.55 -27.12 93.47
N GLU A 320 -28.86 -25.99 93.70
CA GLU A 320 -27.49 -25.81 94.21
C GLU A 320 -26.23 -26.54 93.66
N ASN A 321 -25.36 -25.73 93.03
CA ASN A 321 -24.03 -25.31 93.52
C ASN A 321 -22.72 -26.09 93.16
N VAL A 322 -21.68 -25.28 92.89
CA VAL A 322 -20.21 -25.46 92.93
C VAL A 322 -19.46 -26.13 91.76
N GLY A 323 -18.50 -25.38 91.18
CA GLY A 323 -17.16 -25.92 90.91
C GLY A 323 -16.45 -25.48 89.62
N ASP A 324 -15.53 -24.51 89.76
CA ASP A 324 -14.54 -24.01 88.79
C ASP A 324 -13.66 -25.09 88.13
N SER A 325 -13.21 -24.84 86.89
CA SER A 325 -11.79 -24.50 86.63
C SER A 325 -11.48 -24.32 85.12
N GLU A 326 -10.96 -23.13 84.85
CA GLU A 326 -9.77 -22.81 84.04
C GLU A 326 -9.73 -23.03 82.52
N ALA A 327 -9.53 -21.88 81.87
CA ALA A 327 -9.16 -21.67 80.49
C ALA A 327 -7.71 -21.16 80.42
N GLU A 328 -6.98 -21.65 79.42
CA GLU A 328 -5.93 -20.98 78.63
C GLU A 328 -5.81 -21.90 77.38
N GLU A 329 -5.68 -21.45 76.14
CA GLU A 329 -4.62 -20.60 75.64
C GLU A 329 -4.85 -20.22 74.15
N LYS A 330 -4.64 -18.93 73.85
CA LYS A 330 -4.09 -18.26 72.64
C LYS A 330 -4.64 -18.51 71.22
N THR A 331 -5.31 -17.46 70.76
CA THR A 331 -5.08 -16.64 69.54
C THR A 331 -3.84 -16.91 68.66
N ALA A 332 -4.06 -16.88 67.34
CA ALA A 332 -3.15 -16.28 66.36
C ALA A 332 -3.95 -15.42 65.36
N THR A 333 -3.47 -14.20 65.16
CA THR A 333 -3.97 -13.13 64.27
C THR A 333 -2.82 -12.72 63.38
N GLU A 334 -3.07 -12.52 62.08
CA GLU A 334 -2.29 -11.68 61.13
C GLU A 334 -3.16 -11.61 59.86
N LYS A 335 -3.75 -10.49 59.39
CA LYS A 335 -3.22 -9.16 59.02
C LYS A 335 -1.92 -9.32 58.23
N LYS A 336 -1.88 -9.03 56.93
CA LYS A 336 -1.76 -7.70 56.27
C LYS A 336 -0.75 -7.98 55.11
N LEU A 337 -0.57 -7.26 54.01
CA LEU A 337 -0.90 -5.94 53.51
C LEU A 337 -0.33 -5.91 52.06
N ASP A 338 -0.81 -4.97 51.23
CA ASP A 338 -0.13 -4.22 50.16
C ASP A 338 1.13 -4.77 49.47
#